data_AF-A0A837DTJ7-F1
#
_entry.id   AF-A0A837DTJ7-F1
#
_cell.length_a   1.000
_cell.length_b   1.000
_cell.length_c   1.000
_cell.angle_alpha   90.00
_cell.angle_beta   90.00
_cell.angle_gamma   90.00
#
_symmetry.space_group_name_H-M   'P 1'
#
loop_
_entity.id
_entity.type
_entity.pdbx_description
1 polymer ?
#
loop_
_entity_poly.entity_id
_entity_poly.type
_entity_poly.pdbx_seq_one_letter_code
_entity_poly.pdbx_strand_id
1 'polypeptide(L)'
;MSKGDDNMKMTLKALRILYGLTQKEAGKMIGVSEAKWRSYENCKSFPQVPVIEKISEVFGINYDDIIFTSSALQLNCRVKNCNK
;
A
#
# COMPACT_ATOMS: atom_id res chain seq x y z
N MET A 1 20.97 11.57 -7.18
CA MET A 1 20.80 10.30 -6.44
C MET A 1 20.79 9.18 -7.47
N SER A 2 21.89 8.44 -7.61
CA SER A 2 22.09 7.30 -8.53
C SER A 2 22.78 6.23 -7.68
N LYS A 3 22.53 4.92 -7.71
CA LYS A 3 21.76 3.96 -8.53
C LYS A 3 21.64 2.69 -7.65
N GLY A 4 20.69 1.81 -7.95
CA GLY A 4 20.62 0.49 -7.29
C GLY A 4 19.33 -0.27 -7.57
N ASP A 5 19.10 -0.60 -8.83
CA ASP A 5 18.13 -1.61 -9.26
C ASP A 5 18.56 -2.99 -8.75
N ASP A 6 18.00 -3.41 -7.62
CA ASP A 6 17.49 -4.76 -7.50
C ASP A 6 15.98 -4.61 -7.43
N ASN A 7 15.26 -5.34 -8.29
CA ASN A 7 13.81 -5.34 -8.47
C ASN A 7 13.08 -5.88 -7.22
N MET A 8 13.35 -5.31 -6.05
CA MET A 8 12.85 -5.80 -4.79
C MET A 8 11.50 -5.16 -4.53
N LYS A 9 10.50 -5.77 -5.18
CA LYS A 9 9.12 -5.39 -4.98
C LYS A 9 8.70 -5.70 -3.54
N MET A 10 8.16 -4.71 -2.83
CA MET A 10 7.76 -4.84 -1.44
C MET A 10 6.26 -4.58 -1.27
N THR A 11 5.65 -5.29 -0.33
CA THR A 11 4.25 -5.03 0.05
C THR A 11 4.15 -3.82 0.98
N LEU A 12 2.98 -3.16 1.02
CA LEU A 12 2.72 -2.08 1.98
C LEU A 12 2.95 -2.49 3.44
N LYS A 13 2.68 -3.77 3.76
CA LYS A 13 2.95 -4.32 5.08
C LYS A 13 4.44 -4.41 5.38
N ALA A 14 5.25 -4.80 4.40
CA ALA A 14 6.71 -4.85 4.56
C ALA A 14 7.28 -3.45 4.77
N LEU A 15 6.87 -2.47 3.96
CA LEU A 15 7.24 -1.06 4.15
C LEU A 15 6.90 -0.59 5.56
N ARG A 16 5.67 -0.83 6.02
CA ARG A 16 5.26 -0.43 7.36
C ARG A 16 6.14 -1.05 8.46
N ILE A 17 6.49 -2.33 8.34
CA ILE A 17 7.33 -3.03 9.33
C ILE A 17 8.77 -2.51 9.30
N LEU A 18 9.33 -2.27 8.11
CA LEU A 18 10.69 -1.71 7.95
C LEU A 18 10.83 -0.35 8.63
N TYR A 19 9.79 0.47 8.55
CA TYR A 19 9.73 1.78 9.19
C TYR A 19 9.24 1.74 10.65
N GLY A 20 8.94 0.56 11.21
CA GLY A 20 8.49 0.40 12.59
C GLY A 20 7.13 1.03 12.90
N LEU A 21 6.28 1.24 11.89
CA LEU A 21 5.02 1.97 12.01
C LEU A 21 3.85 1.03 12.37
N THR A 22 2.89 1.56 13.11
CA THR A 22 1.56 0.96 13.23
C THR A 22 0.69 1.27 12.02
N GLN A 23 -0.40 0.51 11.80
CA GLN A 23 -1.35 0.78 10.70
C GLN A 23 -1.99 2.17 10.81
N LYS A 24 -2.21 2.64 12.04
CA LYS A 24 -2.75 3.97 12.34
C LYS A 24 -1.77 5.07 11.98
N GLU A 25 -0.50 4.92 12.31
CA GLU A 25 0.56 5.88 11.98
C GLU A 25 0.82 5.95 10.48
N ALA A 26 0.91 4.80 9.81
CA ALA A 26 1.09 4.74 8.36
C ALA A 26 -0.09 5.42 7.63
N GLY A 27 -1.33 5.16 8.06
CA GLY A 27 -2.51 5.85 7.54
C GLY A 27 -2.42 7.37 7.76
N LYS A 28 -2.06 7.81 8.97
CA LYS A 28 -1.91 9.23 9.30
C LYS A 28 -0.85 9.93 8.44
N MET A 29 0.28 9.28 8.18
CA MET A 29 1.37 9.83 7.37
C MET A 29 0.92 10.16 5.94
N ILE A 30 0.14 9.27 5.32
CA ILE A 30 -0.35 9.49 3.95
C ILE A 30 -1.71 10.22 3.90
N GLY A 31 -2.30 10.52 5.05
CA GLY A 31 -3.61 11.19 5.16
C GLY A 31 -4.81 10.30 4.86
N VAL A 32 -4.75 9.00 5.17
CA VAL A 32 -5.89 8.08 5.13
C VAL A 32 -6.22 7.51 6.51
N SER A 33 -7.45 7.03 6.69
CA SER A 33 -7.84 6.31 7.91
C SER A 33 -7.10 4.98 8.03
N GLU A 34 -6.87 4.52 9.26
CA GLU A 34 -6.30 3.20 9.56
C GLU A 34 -7.01 2.06 8.80
N ALA A 35 -8.34 2.11 8.74
CA ALA A 35 -9.14 1.13 8.01
C ALA A 35 -8.85 1.12 6.49
N LYS A 36 -8.57 2.29 5.88
CA LYS A 36 -8.19 2.37 4.47
C LYS A 36 -6.82 1.75 4.24
N TRP A 37 -5.84 2.09 5.10
CA TRP A 37 -4.51 1.49 5.04
C TRP A 37 -4.57 -0.04 5.17
N ARG A 38 -5.33 -0.53 6.17
CA ARG A 38 -5.57 -1.98 6.35
C ARG A 38 -6.24 -2.62 5.14
N SER A 39 -7.19 -1.94 4.48
CA SER A 39 -7.81 -2.43 3.24
C SER A 39 -6.80 -2.56 2.11
N TYR A 40 -5.86 -1.62 1.99
CA TYR A 40 -4.77 -1.70 1.00
C TYR A 40 -3.83 -2.88 1.27
N GLU A 41 -3.42 -3.08 2.52
CA GLU A 41 -2.58 -4.23 2.92
C GLU A 41 -3.27 -5.58 2.65
N ASN A 42 -4.60 -5.65 2.75
CA ASN A 42 -5.40 -6.86 2.52
C ASN A 42 -5.95 -6.96 1.10
N CYS A 43 -5.50 -6.13 0.16
CA CYS A 43 -5.97 -6.11 -1.23
C CYS A 43 -7.50 -5.91 -1.38
N LYS A 44 -8.19 -5.36 -0.36
CA LYS A 44 -9.65 -5.14 -0.40
C LYS A 44 -10.05 -3.95 -1.25
N SER A 45 -9.16 -2.98 -1.36
CA SER A 45 -9.38 -1.76 -2.15
C SER A 45 -8.04 -1.33 -2.72
N PHE A 46 -8.07 -0.64 -3.85
CA PHE A 46 -6.89 -0.04 -4.42
C PHE A 46 -6.78 1.44 -4.00
N PRO A 47 -5.58 1.93 -3.68
CA PRO A 47 -5.35 3.36 -3.50
C PRO A 47 -5.53 4.09 -4.84
N GLN A 48 -6.01 5.33 -4.78
CA GLN A 48 -6.06 6.21 -5.94
C GLN A 48 -4.69 6.87 -6.16
N VAL A 49 -4.46 7.40 -7.37
CA VAL A 49 -3.24 8.15 -7.75
C VAL A 49 -2.72 9.10 -6.65
N PRO A 50 -3.52 10.00 -6.06
CA PRO A 50 -3.01 10.93 -5.03
C PRO A 50 -2.53 10.24 -3.75
N VAL A 51 -3.02 9.04 -3.45
CA VAL A 51 -2.57 8.24 -2.31
C VAL A 51 -1.26 7.52 -2.65
N ILE A 52 -1.12 7.05 -3.89
CA ILE A 52 0.08 6.40 -4.40
C ILE A 52 1.25 7.39 -4.40
N GLU A 53 1.04 8.61 -4.89
CA GLU A 53 2.06 9.68 -4.88
C GLU A 53 2.55 9.96 -3.46
N LYS A 54 1.62 10.07 -2.49
CA LYS A 54 1.99 10.25 -1.08
C LYS A 54 2.75 9.07 -0.50
N ILE A 55 2.42 7.84 -0.86
CA ILE A 55 3.17 6.66 -0.42
C ILE A 55 4.60 6.73 -0.99
N SER A 56 4.74 7.09 -2.27
CA SER A 56 6.05 7.26 -2.90
C SER A 56 6.87 8.35 -2.23
N GLU A 57 6.27 9.50 -1.92
CA GLU A 57 6.92 10.61 -1.24
C GLU A 57 7.35 10.25 0.20
N VAL A 58 6.47 9.62 0.97
CA VAL A 58 6.70 9.30 2.39
C VAL A 58 7.73 8.17 2.56
N PHE A 59 7.65 7.13 1.73
CA PHE A 59 8.49 5.94 1.87
C PHE A 59 9.68 5.92 0.89
N GLY A 60 9.80 6.93 0.02
CA GLY A 60 10.88 7.04 -0.96
C GLY A 60 10.94 5.88 -1.95
N ILE A 61 9.81 5.21 -2.21
CA ILE A 61 9.71 4.02 -3.06
C ILE A 61 9.00 4.36 -4.38
N ASN A 62 9.42 3.75 -5.48
CA ASN A 62 8.74 3.93 -6.76
C ASN A 62 7.44 3.10 -6.81
N TYR A 63 6.47 3.55 -7.58
CA TYR A 63 5.18 2.86 -7.73
C TYR A 63 5.36 1.41 -8.21
N ASP A 64 6.24 1.20 -9.19
CA ASP A 64 6.50 -0.12 -9.80
C ASP A 64 7.05 -1.16 -8.80
N ASP A 65 7.61 -0.69 -7.68
CA ASP A 65 8.17 -1.52 -6.62
C ASP A 65 7.14 -1.86 -5.53
N ILE A 66 5.94 -1.25 -5.55
CA ILE A 66 4.91 -1.51 -4.54
C ILE A 66 4.00 -2.65 -5.00
N ILE A 67 4.00 -3.74 -4.23
CA ILE A 67 3.09 -4.87 -4.43
C ILE A 67 1.74 -4.57 -3.75
N PHE A 68 0.75 -4.16 -4.55
CA PHE A 68 -0.64 -4.00 -4.10
C PHE A 68 -1.47 -5.29 -4.19
N THR A 69 -1.03 -6.27 -4.99
CA THR A 69 -1.75 -7.52 -5.24
C THR A 69 -0.81 -8.71 -5.21
N SER A 70 -1.11 -9.73 -4.41
CA SER A 70 -0.49 -11.05 -4.58
C SER A 70 -1.07 -11.67 -5.86
N SER A 71 -0.24 -11.85 -6.88
CA SER A 71 -0.56 -12.39 -8.20
C SER A 71 -0.93 -13.89 -8.18
N ALA A 72 -1.70 -14.32 -7.19
CA ALA A 72 -2.26 -15.67 -7.08
C ALA A 72 -3.80 -15.70 -7.23
N LEU A 73 -4.52 -14.58 -7.04
CA LEU A 73 -5.98 -14.57 -7.05
C LEU A 73 -6.54 -13.30 -7.71
N GLN A 74 -6.65 -13.32 -9.04
CA GLN A 74 -7.44 -12.33 -9.81
C GLN A 74 -8.97 -12.59 -9.75
N LEU A 75 -9.48 -13.35 -8.77
CA LEU A 75 -10.90 -13.70 -8.69
C LEU A 75 -11.41 -13.70 -7.23
N ASN A 76 -11.62 -12.50 -6.65
CA ASN A 76 -12.68 -12.26 -5.64
C ASN A 76 -12.81 -10.81 -5.12
N CYS A 77 -12.10 -9.80 -5.64
CA CYS A 77 -12.33 -8.39 -5.20
C CYS A 77 -13.65 -7.76 -5.70
N ARG A 78 -14.65 -8.57 -6.08
CA ARG A 78 -16.03 -8.14 -6.27
C ARG A 78 -16.90 -9.04 -5.39
N VAL A 79 -17.72 -8.43 -4.52
CA VAL A 79 -18.64 -9.06 -3.52
C VAL A 79 -17.93 -9.24 -2.15
N LYS A 80 -18.08 -8.35 -1.16
CA LYS A 80 -19.33 -7.87 -0.55
C LYS A 80 -19.27 -6.48 0.08
N ASN A 81 -20.34 -5.73 -0.17
CA ASN A 81 -20.96 -4.65 0.63
C ASN A 81 -20.13 -3.42 1.04
N CYS A 82 -20.28 -2.36 0.25
CA CYS A 82 -20.39 -1.01 0.81
C CYS A 82 -21.84 -0.76 1.25
N ASN A 83 -22.01 -0.32 2.51
CA ASN A 83 -23.19 0.24 3.17
C ASN A 83 -24.39 -0.68 3.48
N LYS A 84 -24.59 -0.96 4.79
CA LYS A 84 -25.84 -0.63 5.49
C LYS A 84 -25.50 -0.14 6.89
#